data_AF-A0A5N6T9C3-F1
#
_entry.id   AF-A0A5N6T9C3-F1
#
_cell.length_a   1.000
_cell.length_b   1.000
_cell.length_c   1.000
_cell.angle_alpha   90.00
_cell.angle_beta   90.00
_cell.angle_gamma   90.00
#
_symmetry.space_group_name_H-M   'P 1'
#
loop_
_entity.id
_entity.type
_entity.pdbx_description
1 polymer ?
#
loop_
_entity_poly.entity_id
_entity_poly.type
_entity_poly.pdbx_seq_one_letter_code
_entity_poly.pdbx_strand_id
1 'polypeptide(L)'
;MPLKHYELMIQTNDPGPDLGGPPGSDEGTVLEIAQKAGASGGRNLVAPPIHPAMYHIKVDVNSSGGAEEYRGRFRQAWWEGKDSEGNHLPSASVMIGEAD
;
A
#
# COMPACT_ATOMS: atom_id res chain seq x y z
N MET A 1 14.68 -15.79 -8.27
CA MET A 1 13.61 -16.27 -7.37
C MET A 1 12.28 -15.90 -8.01
N PRO A 2 11.20 -16.71 -7.87
CA PRO A 2 9.89 -16.33 -8.38
C PRO A 2 9.40 -15.07 -7.67
N LEU A 3 8.80 -14.15 -8.43
CA LEU A 3 8.12 -12.98 -7.87
C LEU A 3 6.92 -13.46 -7.05
N LYS A 4 6.72 -12.84 -5.88
CA LYS A 4 5.51 -13.04 -5.09
C LYS A 4 4.56 -11.88 -5.30
N HIS A 5 3.31 -12.20 -5.53
CA HIS A 5 2.25 -11.22 -5.68
C HIS A 5 1.56 -11.04 -4.33
N TYR A 6 1.38 -9.79 -3.91
CA TYR A 6 0.63 -9.45 -2.70
C TYR A 6 -0.46 -8.45 -3.01
N GLU A 7 -1.56 -8.55 -2.27
CA GLU A 7 -2.57 -7.50 -2.18
C GLU A 7 -2.47 -6.80 -0.83
N LEU A 8 -2.46 -5.48 -0.86
CA LEU A 8 -2.46 -4.64 0.33
C LEU A 8 -3.80 -3.93 0.41
N MET A 9 -4.45 -4.07 1.56
CA MET A 9 -5.68 -3.40 1.93
C MET A 9 -5.41 -2.50 3.12
N ILE A 10 -5.59 -1.21 2.94
CA ILE A 10 -5.26 -0.19 3.93
C ILE A 10 -6.52 0.60 4.21
N GLN A 11 -7.00 0.55 5.44
CA GLN A 11 -8.14 1.33 5.88
C GLN A 11 -7.66 2.44 6.81
N THR A 12 -7.91 3.70 6.47
CA THR A 12 -7.56 4.82 7.34
C THR A 12 -8.54 4.92 8.49
N ASN A 13 -8.12 5.50 9.62
CA ASN A 13 -8.98 5.71 10.78
C ASN A 13 -9.72 7.06 10.71
N ASP A 14 -9.22 7.99 9.89
CA ASP A 14 -9.81 9.30 9.61
C ASP A 14 -9.96 9.50 8.09
N PRO A 15 -10.91 10.32 7.62
CA PRO A 15 -10.96 10.73 6.22
C PRO A 15 -9.71 11.52 5.86
N GLY A 16 -8.85 10.92 5.05
CA GLY A 16 -7.72 11.58 4.38
C GLY A 16 -8.04 11.91 2.92
N PRO A 17 -7.15 12.66 2.24
CA PRO A 17 -7.22 12.85 0.78
C PRO A 17 -7.09 11.50 0.06
N ASP A 18 -7.36 11.47 -1.25
CA ASP A 18 -7.11 10.26 -2.04
C ASP A 18 -5.59 10.00 -2.16
N LEU A 19 -5.10 9.04 -1.39
CA LEU A 19 -3.70 8.59 -1.36
C LEU A 19 -3.44 7.40 -2.28
N GLY A 20 -4.51 6.79 -2.81
CA GLY A 20 -4.49 5.56 -3.58
C GLY A 20 -4.59 5.78 -5.09
N GLY A 21 -4.81 7.02 -5.54
CA GLY A 21 -4.81 7.37 -6.96
C GLY A 21 -5.89 6.65 -7.78
N PRO A 22 -5.90 6.86 -9.11
CA PRO A 22 -6.89 6.25 -9.98
C PRO A 22 -6.80 4.71 -9.99
N PRO A 23 -7.92 3.98 -9.94
CA PRO A 23 -7.91 2.52 -10.08
C PRO A 23 -7.26 2.07 -11.39
N GLY A 24 -6.39 1.06 -11.31
CA GLY A 24 -5.63 0.54 -12.44
C GLY A 24 -4.36 1.31 -12.79
N SER A 25 -4.10 2.46 -12.16
CA SER A 25 -2.84 3.20 -12.35
C SER A 25 -1.69 2.59 -11.56
N ASP A 26 -0.48 2.94 -11.95
CA ASP A 26 0.80 2.67 -11.29
C ASP A 26 1.31 3.90 -10.49
N GLU A 27 0.39 4.78 -10.11
CA GLU A 27 0.65 6.03 -9.38
C GLU A 27 0.06 6.00 -7.95
N GLY A 28 0.25 7.07 -7.18
CA GLY A 28 -0.36 7.24 -5.86
C GLY A 28 0.60 6.97 -4.70
N THR A 29 0.38 7.71 -3.61
CA THR A 29 1.24 7.71 -2.42
C THR A 29 1.33 6.32 -1.78
N VAL A 30 0.22 5.59 -1.72
CA VAL A 30 0.19 4.22 -1.15
C VAL A 30 1.12 3.28 -1.91
N LEU A 31 1.11 3.35 -3.24
CA LEU A 31 1.96 2.53 -4.10
C LEU A 31 3.44 2.95 -4.04
N GLU A 32 3.72 4.26 -3.98
CA GLU A 32 5.07 4.78 -3.78
C GLU A 32 5.70 4.25 -2.47
N ILE A 33 4.90 4.19 -1.39
CA ILE A 33 5.34 3.63 -0.10
C ILE A 33 5.61 2.14 -0.22
N ALA A 34 4.76 1.39 -0.95
CA ALA A 34 4.98 -0.02 -1.22
C ALA A 34 6.31 -0.27 -1.94
N GLN A 35 6.63 0.56 -2.94
CA GLN A 35 7.90 0.49 -3.66
C GLN A 35 9.09 0.79 -2.74
N LYS A 36 9.00 1.84 -1.91
CA LYS A 36 10.03 2.16 -0.89
C LYS A 36 10.23 1.03 0.12
N ALA A 37 9.17 0.29 0.45
CA ALA A 37 9.22 -0.87 1.34
C ALA A 37 9.80 -2.14 0.67
N GLY A 38 10.03 -2.11 -0.65
CA GLY A 38 10.68 -3.19 -1.40
C GLY A 38 9.80 -3.88 -2.44
N ALA A 39 8.64 -3.32 -2.79
CA ALA A 39 7.91 -3.78 -3.98
C ALA A 39 8.67 -3.38 -5.26
N SER A 40 8.77 -4.31 -6.19
CA SER A 40 9.38 -4.11 -7.52
C SER A 40 8.41 -3.52 -8.55
N GLY A 41 7.12 -3.54 -8.28
CA GLY A 41 6.06 -2.99 -9.13
C GLY A 41 4.69 -3.14 -8.49
N GLY A 42 3.66 -2.61 -9.13
CA GLY A 42 2.28 -2.77 -8.69
C GLY A 42 1.29 -1.85 -9.40
N ARG A 43 0.03 -1.94 -8.99
CA ARG A 43 -1.07 -1.10 -9.47
C ARG A 43 -2.14 -0.92 -8.40
N ASN A 44 -2.88 0.18 -8.50
CA ASN A 44 -4.06 0.39 -7.69
C ASN A 44 -5.21 -0.49 -8.16
N LEU A 45 -6.03 -0.91 -7.22
CA LEU A 45 -7.24 -1.67 -7.45
C LEU A 45 -8.45 -0.83 -7.05
N VAL A 46 -9.63 -1.28 -7.47
CA VAL A 46 -10.87 -0.62 -7.09
C VAL A 46 -11.12 -0.89 -5.60
N ALA A 47 -10.92 0.11 -4.77
CA ALA A 47 -11.29 0.04 -3.36
C ALA A 47 -12.81 0.23 -3.19
N PRO A 48 -13.45 -0.46 -2.24
CA PRO A 48 -14.84 -0.19 -1.87
C PRO A 48 -15.02 1.27 -1.43
N PRO A 49 -16.07 1.98 -1.89
CA PRO A 49 -16.35 3.36 -1.50
C PRO A 49 -17.02 3.40 -0.12
N ILE A 50 -16.24 3.09 0.92
CA ILE A 50 -16.70 3.04 2.31
C ILE A 50 -16.05 4.14 3.15
N HIS A 51 -16.67 4.46 4.30
CA HIS A 51 -16.10 5.35 5.30
C HIS A 51 -15.74 4.56 6.57
N PRO A 52 -14.52 4.71 7.12
CA PRO A 52 -13.41 5.54 6.62
C PRO A 52 -12.77 4.97 5.34
N ALA A 53 -11.97 5.81 4.68
CA ALA A 53 -11.42 5.53 3.35
C ALA A 53 -10.56 4.27 3.32
N MET A 54 -10.61 3.58 2.18
CA MET A 54 -9.89 2.33 1.96
C MET A 54 -9.06 2.43 0.68
N TYR A 55 -7.86 1.88 0.72
CA TYR A 55 -6.96 1.76 -0.42
C TYR A 55 -6.64 0.29 -0.66
N HIS A 56 -6.71 -0.11 -1.93
CA HIS A 56 -6.44 -1.48 -2.35
C HIS A 56 -5.41 -1.45 -3.47
N ILE A 57 -4.27 -2.12 -3.27
CA ILE A 57 -3.22 -2.20 -4.29
C ILE A 57 -2.73 -3.63 -4.44
N LYS A 58 -2.33 -4.01 -5.66
CA LYS A 58 -1.62 -5.25 -5.95
C LYS A 58 -0.16 -4.93 -6.28
N VAL A 59 0.78 -5.63 -5.66
CA VAL A 59 2.21 -5.39 -5.82
C VAL A 59 2.99 -6.68 -6.03
N ASP A 60 4.13 -6.53 -6.72
CA ASP A 60 5.07 -7.60 -6.97
C ASP A 60 6.29 -7.38 -6.08
N VAL A 61 6.60 -8.35 -5.21
CA VAL A 61 7.73 -8.23 -4.29
C VAL A 61 8.80 -9.25 -4.68
N ASN A 62 9.99 -8.72 -4.99
CA ASN A 62 11.18 -9.51 -5.25
C ASN A 62 12.00 -9.62 -3.97
N SER A 63 11.64 -10.55 -3.09
CA SER A 63 12.27 -10.67 -1.77
C SER A 63 12.50 -12.12 -1.35
N SER A 64 13.70 -12.40 -0.84
CA SER A 64 14.02 -13.64 -0.11
C SER A 64 13.45 -13.68 1.32
N GLY A 65 12.97 -12.55 1.85
CA GLY A 65 12.50 -12.35 3.22
C GLY A 65 11.04 -12.73 3.49
N GLY A 66 10.25 -13.02 2.45
CA GLY A 66 8.85 -13.44 2.58
C GLY A 66 7.87 -12.34 3.01
N ALA A 67 6.62 -12.72 3.30
CA ALA A 67 5.49 -11.81 3.49
C ALA A 67 5.58 -10.97 4.78
N GLU A 68 6.04 -11.58 5.88
CA GLU A 68 6.12 -10.91 7.18
C GLU A 68 7.18 -9.81 7.20
N GLU A 69 8.35 -10.05 6.58
CA GLU A 69 9.40 -9.04 6.46
C GLU A 69 8.91 -7.83 5.63
N TYR A 70 8.26 -8.09 4.50
CA TYR A 70 7.67 -7.04 3.67
C TYR A 70 6.59 -6.27 4.43
N ARG A 71 5.73 -6.96 5.19
CA ARG A 71 4.69 -6.34 6.02
C ARG A 71 5.29 -5.41 7.08
N GLY A 72 6.38 -5.82 7.73
CA GLY A 72 7.09 -4.98 8.69
C GLY A 72 7.62 -3.69 8.04
N ARG A 73 8.30 -3.82 6.90
CA ARG A 73 8.84 -2.68 6.14
C ARG A 73 7.74 -1.73 5.66
N PHE A 74 6.65 -2.26 5.14
CA PHE A 74 5.54 -1.45 4.66
C PHE A 74 4.89 -0.65 5.80
N ARG A 75 4.62 -1.30 6.95
CA ARG A 75 4.05 -0.61 8.12
C ARG A 75 4.96 0.50 8.64
N GLN A 76 6.26 0.26 8.67
CA GLN A 76 7.23 1.28 9.05
C GLN A 76 7.24 2.44 8.04
N ALA A 77 7.29 2.15 6.73
CA ALA A 77 7.28 3.15 5.68
C ALA A 77 5.97 3.96 5.63
N TRP A 78 4.83 3.35 5.98
CA TRP A 78 3.56 4.07 6.15
C TRP A 78 3.62 5.04 7.32
N TRP A 79 4.14 4.60 8.47
CA TRP A 79 4.27 5.47 9.64
C TRP A 79 5.18 6.69 9.38
N GLU A 80 6.25 6.49 8.62
CA GLU A 80 7.21 7.53 8.24
C GLU A 80 6.79 8.31 6.99
N GLY A 81 5.75 7.83 6.28
CA GLY A 81 5.30 8.34 5.00
C GLY A 81 4.56 9.67 5.10
N LYS A 82 4.50 10.36 3.97
CA LYS A 82 3.80 11.64 3.82
C LYS A 82 2.95 11.64 2.55
N ASP A 83 1.86 12.40 2.58
CA ASP A 83 1.03 12.63 1.40
C ASP A 83 1.66 13.62 0.41
N SER A 84 0.96 13.90 -0.69
CA SER A 84 1.39 14.84 -1.74
C SER A 84 1.51 16.29 -1.25
N GLU A 85 0.86 16.63 -0.14
CA GLU A 85 0.94 17.95 0.50
C GLU A 85 2.06 18.00 1.57
N GLY A 86 2.75 16.88 1.82
CA GLY A 86 3.83 16.77 2.79
C GLY A 86 3.36 16.55 4.24
N ASN A 87 2.07 16.28 4.44
CA ASN A 87 1.51 15.95 5.75
C ASN A 87 1.79 14.49 6.11
N HIS A 88 1.85 14.19 7.40
CA HIS A 88 1.92 12.81 7.86
C HIS A 88 0.66 12.05 7.46
N LEU A 89 0.85 10.79 7.04
CA LEU A 89 -0.26 9.92 6.68
C LEU A 89 -1.18 9.67 7.87
N PRO A 90 -2.49 9.51 7.63
CA PRO A 90 -3.43 9.17 8.69
C PRO A 90 -3.07 7.82 9.30
N SER A 91 -3.46 7.65 10.56
CA SER A 91 -3.43 6.33 11.20
C SER A 91 -4.26 5.34 10.36
N ALA A 92 -3.74 4.13 10.15
CA ALA A 92 -4.38 3.15 9.29
C ALA A 92 -4.20 1.72 9.79
N SER A 93 -5.18 0.88 9.47
CA SER A 93 -5.12 -0.57 9.61
C SER A 93 -4.62 -1.17 8.29
N VAL A 94 -3.50 -1.90 8.34
CA VAL A 94 -2.85 -2.50 7.17
C VAL A 94 -2.99 -4.02 7.17
N MET A 95 -3.64 -4.54 6.13
CA MET A 95 -3.75 -5.97 5.82
C MET A 95 -2.96 -6.28 4.55
N ILE A 96 -2.19 -7.37 4.56
CA ILE A 96 -1.39 -7.84 3.41
C ILE A 96 -1.65 -9.33 3.24
N GLY A 97 -2.13 -9.74 2.08
CA GLY A 97 -2.36 -11.13 1.70
C GLY A 97 -1.56 -11.51 0.44
N GLU A 98 -1.27 -12.80 0.26
CA GLU A 98 -0.78 -13.30 -1.04
C GLU A 98 -1.90 -13.15 -2.07
N ALA A 99 -1.56 -12.66 -3.25
CA ALA A 99 -2.50 -12.54 -4.36
C ALA A 99 -2.48 -13.85 -5.15
N ASP A 100 -3.65 -14.44 -5.37
CA ASP A 100 -3.82 -15.58 -6.28
C ASP A 100 -3.50 -15.21 -7.75
#